data_AF-A0A7S2WE32-F1
#
_entry.id   AF-A0A7S2WE32-F1
#
_cell.length_a   1.000
_cell.length_b   1.000
_cell.length_c   1.000
_cell.angle_alpha   90.00
_cell.angle_beta   90.00
_cell.angle_gamma   90.00
#
_symmetry.space_group_name_H-M   'P 1'
#
loop_
_entity.id
_entity.type
_entity.pdbx_description
1 polymer ?
#
loop_
_entity_poly.entity_id
_entity_poly.type
_entity_poly.pdbx_seq_one_letter_code
_entity_poly.pdbx_strand_id
1 'polypeptide(L)'
;MDGRIAWIEKTVEVGFDVGKETFARWLSSGEKDLGRFLTDLPAESCLVFKLEGGELAHQVLLPGVVPDAGLAGHEQVYFCKTVGGKVAIEGIEFGVLTGDPL
;
A
#
# COMPACT_ATOMS: atom_id res chain seq x y z
N MET A 1 -5.70 -15.22 9.88
CA MET A 1 -5.17 -14.07 9.13
C MET A 1 -6.31 -13.07 8.97
N ASP A 2 -6.08 -11.79 9.24
CA ASP A 2 -7.08 -10.74 9.03
C ASP A 2 -7.46 -10.69 7.54
N GLY A 3 -8.76 -10.75 7.22
CA GLY A 3 -9.23 -10.77 5.83
C GLY A 3 -8.80 -9.54 5.02
N ARG A 4 -8.55 -8.41 5.69
CA ARG A 4 -8.03 -7.18 5.07
C ARG A 4 -6.58 -7.32 4.62
N ILE A 5 -5.76 -8.01 5.41
CA ILE A 5 -4.35 -8.26 5.07
C ILE A 5 -4.27 -9.20 3.87
N ALA A 6 -5.07 -10.28 3.87
CA ALA A 6 -5.14 -11.21 2.74
C ALA A 6 -5.59 -10.52 1.44
N TRP A 7 -6.52 -9.57 1.54
CA TRP A 7 -6.97 -8.79 0.39
C TRP A 7 -5.90 -7.81 -0.12
N ILE A 8 -5.18 -7.14 0.78
CA ILE A 8 -4.04 -6.27 0.41
C ILE A 8 -2.94 -7.11 -0.26
N GLU A 9 -2.55 -8.24 0.33
CA GLU A 9 -1.58 -9.18 -0.25
C GLU A 9 -1.96 -9.56 -1.68
N LYS A 10 -3.20 -10.05 -1.88
CA LYS A 10 -3.68 -10.43 -3.22
C LYS A 10 -3.65 -9.28 -4.21
N THR A 11 -3.99 -8.07 -3.77
CA THR A 11 -4.00 -6.88 -4.62
C THR A 11 -2.60 -6.48 -5.03
N VAL A 12 -1.62 -6.54 -4.11
CA VAL A 12 -0.21 -6.27 -4.39
C VAL A 12 0.38 -7.33 -5.32
N GLU A 13 0.11 -8.62 -5.09
CA GLU A 13 0.53 -9.72 -5.97
C GLU A 13 0.06 -9.52 -7.41
N VAL A 14 -1.23 -9.21 -7.59
CA VAL A 14 -1.83 -9.03 -8.92
C VAL A 14 -1.36 -7.73 -9.56
N GLY A 15 -1.25 -6.65 -8.77
CA GLY A 15 -0.86 -5.34 -9.27
C GLY A 15 0.57 -5.28 -9.79
N PHE A 16 1.47 -6.10 -9.23
CA PHE A 16 2.87 -6.15 -9.62
C PHE A 16 3.28 -7.43 -10.38
N ASP A 17 2.37 -8.37 -10.59
CA ASP A 17 2.65 -9.70 -11.13
C ASP A 17 3.78 -10.44 -10.37
N VAL A 18 3.69 -10.45 -9.03
CA VAL A 18 4.67 -11.09 -8.15
C VAL A 18 4.08 -12.24 -7.34
N GLY A 19 4.95 -13.16 -6.91
CA GLY A 19 4.59 -14.27 -6.04
C GLY A 19 4.30 -13.83 -4.60
N LYS A 20 3.50 -14.63 -3.90
CA LYS A 20 3.15 -14.49 -2.47
C LYS A 20 4.37 -14.36 -1.54
N GLU A 21 5.49 -14.98 -1.90
CA GLU A 21 6.73 -14.87 -1.13
C GLU A 21 7.29 -13.45 -1.08
N THR A 22 7.02 -12.60 -2.08
CA THR A 22 7.48 -11.22 -2.09
C THR A 22 6.72 -10.39 -1.06
N PHE A 23 5.39 -10.54 -0.98
CA PHE A 23 4.60 -9.88 0.05
C PHE A 23 4.94 -10.40 1.45
N ALA A 24 5.08 -11.72 1.62
CA ALA A 24 5.44 -12.32 2.91
C ALA A 24 6.80 -11.83 3.44
N ARG A 25 7.79 -11.65 2.56
CA ARG A 25 9.10 -11.06 2.92
C ARG A 25 8.94 -9.62 3.38
N TRP A 26 8.19 -8.80 2.64
CA TRP A 26 7.91 -7.41 3.00
C TRP A 26 7.12 -7.27 4.29
N LEU A 27 6.14 -8.16 4.54
CA LEU A 27 5.28 -8.06 5.72
C LEU A 27 6.09 -8.04 7.03
N SER A 28 7.23 -8.73 7.07
CA SER A 28 8.12 -8.72 8.24
C SER A 28 8.66 -7.33 8.60
N SER A 29 8.82 -6.42 7.63
CA SER A 29 9.26 -5.04 7.85
C SER A 29 8.10 -4.03 7.81
N GLY A 30 7.03 -4.33 7.08
CA GLY A 30 5.87 -3.45 6.87
C GLY A 30 4.68 -3.67 7.80
N GLU A 31 4.64 -4.75 8.59
CA GLU A 31 3.47 -5.14 9.40
C GLU A 31 2.96 -4.01 10.32
N LYS A 32 3.88 -3.27 10.95
CA LYS A 32 3.52 -2.18 11.86
C LYS A 32 2.77 -1.06 11.13
N ASP A 33 3.25 -0.65 9.96
CA ASP A 33 2.63 0.41 9.19
C ASP A 33 1.33 -0.05 8.53
N LEU A 34 1.28 -1.30 8.06
CA LEU A 34 0.04 -1.93 7.61
C LEU A 34 -1.02 -1.95 8.72
N GLY A 35 -0.63 -2.33 9.93
CA GLY A 35 -1.50 -2.33 11.11
C GLY A 35 -2.05 -0.92 11.38
N ARG A 36 -1.17 0.08 11.47
CA ARG A 36 -1.56 1.49 11.66
C ARG A 36 -2.47 1.98 10.55
N PHE A 37 -2.16 1.66 9.29
CA PHE A 37 -3.01 2.01 8.16
C PHE A 37 -4.41 1.42 8.32
N LEU A 38 -4.55 0.17 8.80
CA LEU A 38 -5.84 -0.48 8.98
C LEU A 38 -6.63 -0.03 10.22
N THR A 39 -6.00 0.61 11.21
CA THR A 39 -6.63 0.92 12.51
C THR A 39 -6.60 2.38 12.92
N ASP A 40 -5.45 3.05 12.78
CA ASP A 40 -5.15 4.27 13.55
C ASP A 40 -5.02 5.50 12.67
N LEU A 41 -4.63 5.32 11.39
CA LEU A 41 -4.39 6.46 10.50
C LEU A 41 -5.71 7.18 10.12
N PRO A 42 -5.68 8.51 9.93
CA PRO A 42 -6.85 9.29 9.55
C PRO A 42 -7.38 8.93 8.15
N ALA A 43 -8.56 9.45 7.81
CA ALA A 43 -9.06 9.41 6.44
C ALA A 43 -8.04 10.05 5.49
N GLU A 44 -8.08 9.68 4.22
CA GLU A 44 -7.18 10.17 3.16
C GLU A 44 -5.71 9.78 3.36
N SER A 45 -5.39 8.98 4.38
CA SER A 45 -4.07 8.34 4.46
C SER A 45 -3.96 7.27 3.38
N CYS A 46 -2.82 7.19 2.72
CA CYS A 46 -2.54 6.17 1.73
C CYS A 46 -1.35 5.30 2.13
N LEU A 47 -1.45 4.01 1.85
CA LEU A 47 -0.35 3.06 1.85
C LEU A 47 0.00 2.77 0.40
N VAL A 48 1.20 3.16 -0.02
CA VAL A 48 1.67 3.02 -1.40
C VAL A 48 2.81 2.01 -1.41
N PHE A 49 2.70 1.02 -2.27
CA PHE A 49 3.76 0.06 -2.53
C PHE A 49 4.44 0.41 -3.85
N LYS A 50 5.72 0.08 -3.94
CA LYS A 50 6.50 0.08 -5.18
C LYS A 50 7.38 -1.16 -5.23
N LEU A 51 7.77 -1.56 -6.44
CA LEU A 51 8.80 -2.57 -6.66
C LEU A 51 10.15 -1.91 -6.95
N GLU A 52 11.18 -2.36 -6.22
CA GLU A 52 12.57 -1.98 -6.43
C GLU A 52 13.43 -3.24 -6.45
N GLY A 53 14.05 -3.54 -7.60
CA GLY A 53 14.94 -4.70 -7.71
C GLY A 53 14.29 -6.05 -7.41
N GLY A 54 12.97 -6.18 -7.56
CA GLY A 54 12.19 -7.38 -7.24
C GLY A 54 11.76 -7.50 -5.77
N GLU A 55 12.05 -6.48 -4.96
CA GLU A 55 11.58 -6.38 -3.58
C GLU A 55 10.48 -5.31 -3.47
N LEU A 56 9.53 -5.52 -2.55
CA LEU A 56 8.53 -4.51 -2.23
C LEU A 56 9.10 -3.49 -1.25
N ALA A 57 8.90 -2.22 -1.54
CA ALA A 57 9.03 -1.12 -0.60
C ALA A 57 7.66 -0.44 -0.44
N HIS A 58 7.43 0.20 0.70
CA HIS A 58 6.21 0.95 0.94
C HIS A 58 6.48 2.35 1.46
N GLN A 59 5.49 3.22 1.27
CA GLN A 59 5.40 4.54 1.88
C GLN A 59 4.00 4.74 2.44
N VAL A 60 3.94 5.31 3.64
CA VAL A 60 2.68 5.80 4.23
C VAL A 60 2.59 7.31 3.99
N LEU A 61 1.57 7.72 3.24
CA LEU A 61 1.24 9.11 3.00
C LEU A 61 0.13 9.53 3.95
N LEU A 62 0.37 10.56 4.76
CA LEU A 62 -0.66 11.18 5.59
C LEU A 62 -1.34 12.31 4.81
N PRO A 63 -2.55 12.74 5.21
CA PRO A 63 -3.23 13.86 4.58
C PRO A 63 -2.34 15.10 4.51
N GLY A 64 -2.24 15.69 3.32
CA GLY A 64 -1.39 16.86 3.06
C GLY A 64 0.11 16.58 2.91
N VAL A 65 0.55 15.32 3.00
CA VAL A 65 1.95 14.94 2.72
C VAL A 65 2.11 14.67 1.22
N VAL A 66 3.03 15.40 0.60
CA VAL A 66 3.42 15.16 -0.79
C VAL A 66 4.29 13.89 -0.84
N PRO A 67 4.01 12.94 -1.76
CA PRO A 67 4.84 11.77 -1.93
C PRO A 67 6.28 12.15 -2.26
N ASP A 68 7.24 11.34 -1.82
CA ASP A 68 8.64 11.61 -2.13
C ASP A 68 8.96 11.33 -3.60
N ALA A 69 10.07 11.90 -4.08
CA ALA A 69 10.55 11.70 -5.44
C ALA A 69 10.91 10.23 -5.75
N GLY A 70 11.05 9.38 -4.73
CA GLY A 70 11.32 7.95 -4.88
C GLY A 70 10.11 7.14 -5.34
N LEU A 71 8.91 7.72 -5.41
CA LEU A 71 7.76 7.09 -6.08
C LEU A 71 7.68 7.43 -7.57
N ALA A 72 8.32 8.51 -8.01
CA ALA A 72 8.30 8.93 -9.41
C ALA A 72 8.97 7.88 -10.32
N GLY A 73 8.37 7.61 -11.47
CA GLY A 73 8.86 6.64 -12.46
C GLY A 73 8.69 5.16 -12.06
N HIS A 74 8.18 4.86 -10.87
CA HIS A 74 7.93 3.49 -10.42
C HIS A 74 6.47 3.08 -10.64
N GLU A 75 6.27 1.81 -11.00
CA GLU A 75 4.97 1.17 -10.86
C GLU A 75 4.59 1.13 -9.37
N GLN A 76 3.34 1.47 -9.07
CA GLN A 76 2.85 1.60 -7.71
C GLN A 76 1.52 0.90 -7.55
N VAL A 77 1.32 0.26 -6.39
CA VAL A 77 0.02 -0.21 -5.93
C VAL A 77 -0.34 0.61 -4.70
N TYR A 78 -1.43 1.39 -4.77
CA TYR A 78 -1.83 2.26 -3.67
C TYR A 78 -3.13 1.80 -3.03
N PHE A 79 -3.27 2.10 -1.75
CA PHE A 79 -4.48 1.92 -0.95
C PHE A 79 -4.72 3.22 -0.17
N CYS A 80 -5.82 3.92 -0.43
CA CYS A 80 -6.17 5.16 0.24
C CYS A 80 -7.45 4.99 1.05
N LYS A 81 -7.43 5.46 2.30
CA LYS A 81 -8.59 5.42 3.18
C LYS A 81 -9.59 6.50 2.77
N THR A 82 -10.86 6.11 2.59
CA THR A 82 -11.95 7.06 2.40
C THR A 82 -12.57 7.49 3.74
N VAL A 83 -12.29 6.76 4.82
CA VAL A 83 -12.79 7.02 6.18
C VAL A 83 -11.68 6.89 7.22
N GLY A 84 -11.81 7.62 8.33
CA GLY A 84 -10.82 7.61 9.42
C GLY A 84 -11.01 6.45 10.41
N GLY A 85 -9.94 6.11 11.12
CA GLY A 85 -9.96 5.06 12.15
C GLY A 85 -9.94 3.64 11.57
N LYS A 86 -10.54 2.68 12.28
CA LYS A 86 -10.54 1.28 11.85
C LYS A 86 -11.36 1.11 10.57
N VAL A 87 -10.71 0.66 9.52
CA VAL A 87 -11.29 0.61 8.18
C VAL A 87 -11.62 -0.83 7.75
N ALA A 88 -12.78 -1.01 7.11
CA ALA A 88 -13.14 -2.23 6.37
C ALA A 88 -12.66 -2.11 4.91
N ILE A 89 -12.71 -3.19 4.13
CA ILE A 89 -12.20 -3.16 2.74
C ILE A 89 -12.94 -2.11 1.90
N GLU A 90 -14.23 -1.94 2.14
CA GLU A 90 -15.12 -0.99 1.46
C GLU A 90 -14.76 0.48 1.74
N GLY A 91 -14.00 0.74 2.80
CA GLY A 91 -13.49 2.07 3.15
C GLY A 91 -12.10 2.36 2.57
N ILE A 92 -11.62 1.53 1.65
CA ILE A 92 -10.31 1.65 1.00
C ILE A 92 -10.51 1.74 -0.52
N GLU A 93 -10.10 2.86 -1.09
CA GLU A 93 -9.86 2.98 -2.52
C GLU A 93 -8.48 2.44 -2.85
N PHE A 94 -8.32 1.80 -4.00
CA PHE A 94 -7.04 1.22 -4.39
C PHE A 94 -6.87 1.26 -5.91
N GLY A 95 -5.64 1.14 -6.35
CA GLY A 95 -5.34 1.10 -7.78
C GLY A 95 -3.87 0.81 -8.05
N VAL A 96 -3.58 0.60 -9.33
CA VAL A 96 -2.23 0.48 -9.86
C VAL A 96 -1.92 1.73 -10.68
N LEU A 97 -0.80 2.37 -10.39
CA LEU A 97 -0.28 3.51 -11.15
C LEU A 97 0.98 3.05 -11.89
N THR A 98 0.96 3.19 -13.21
CA THR A 98 2.09 2.87 -14.07
C THR A 98 2.62 4.15 -14.72
N GLY A 99 3.88 4.49 -14.48
CA GLY A 99 4.57 5.60 -15.14
C GLY A 99 4.82 6.82 -14.24
N ASP A 100 5.50 7.82 -14.80
CA ASP A 100 5.72 9.11 -14.15
C ASP A 100 4.43 9.94 -14.13
N PRO A 101 3.98 10.47 -12.98
CA PRO A 101 2.97 11.52 -12.97
C PRO A 101 3.56 12.74 -13.69
N LEU A 102 2.92 13.11 -14.80
CA LEU A 102 3.32 14.17 -15.74
C LEU A 102 3.55 15.54 -15.07
#